data_AF-A0A2J4XXV2-F1
#
_entry.id   AF-A0A2J4XXV2-F1
#
_cell.length_a   1.000
_cell.length_b   1.000
_cell.length_c   1.000
_cell.angle_alpha   90.00
_cell.angle_beta   90.00
_cell.angle_gamma   90.00
#
_symmetry.space_group_name_H-M   'P 1'
#
loop_
_entity.id
_entity.type
_entity.pdbx_description
1 polymer ?
#
loop_
_entity_poly.entity_id
_entity_poly.type
_entity_poly.pdbx_seq_one_letter_code
_entity_poly.pdbx_strand_id
1 'polypeptide(L)' 'MRLSIVLVSPARAENVGAAARAMKTMGFSDMRIVDSEAHLQPAARWVAHGSGDILDN' A
#
# COMPACT_ATOMS: atom_id res chain seq x y z
N MET A 1 9.02 12.00 -12.93
CA MET A 1 9.99 11.15 -12.20
C MET A 1 9.20 10.03 -11.53
N ARG A 2 9.61 8.77 -11.68
CA ARG A 2 8.92 7.62 -11.07
C ARG A 2 9.70 7.18 -9.83
N LEU A 3 9.05 7.21 -8.66
CA LEU A 3 9.61 6.73 -7.39
C LEU A 3 8.75 5.57 -6.90
N SER A 4 9.38 4.42 -6.70
CA SER A 4 8.72 3.22 -6.18
C SER A 4 8.98 3.08 -4.68
N ILE A 5 7.91 2.84 -3.91
CA ILE A 5 7.98 2.53 -2.48
C ILE A 5 7.86 1.01 -2.32
N VAL A 6 8.88 0.37 -1.75
CA VAL A 6 8.93 -1.09 -1.60
C VAL A 6 8.72 -1.48 -0.14
N LEU A 7 7.68 -2.26 0.15
CA LEU A 7 7.44 -2.85 1.46
C LEU A 7 7.93 -4.30 1.46
N VAL A 8 8.94 -4.59 2.28
CA VAL A 8 9.53 -5.94 2.40
C VAL A 8 8.95 -6.66 3.60
N SER A 9 8.38 -7.84 3.34
CA SER A 9 7.70 -8.72 4.31
C SER A 9 6.73 -7.97 5.25
N PRO A 10 5.82 -7.09 4.74
CA PRO A 10 4.86 -6.42 5.60
C PRO A 10 3.94 -7.45 6.28
N ALA A 11 3.89 -7.40 7.62
CA ALA A 11 3.21 -8.42 8.42
C ALA A 11 1.71 -8.16 8.63
N ARG A 12 1.27 -6.88 8.65
CA ARG A 12 -0.12 -6.49 8.92
C ARG A 12 -0.72 -5.76 7.73
N ALA A 13 -1.89 -6.20 7.30
CA ALA A 13 -2.62 -5.62 6.17
C ALA A 13 -2.97 -4.14 6.41
N GLU A 14 -3.33 -3.78 7.65
CA GLU A 14 -3.62 -2.41 8.05
C GLU A 14 -2.44 -1.46 7.79
N ASN A 15 -1.21 -1.94 8.00
CA ASN A 15 -0.01 -1.14 7.76
C ASN A 15 0.20 -0.89 6.26
N VAL A 16 -0.13 -1.86 5.41
CA VAL A 16 -0.08 -1.68 3.94
C VAL A 16 -1.09 -0.62 3.51
N GLY A 17 -2.32 -0.69 4.01
CA GLY A 17 -3.35 0.32 3.75
C GLY A 17 -2.93 1.72 4.23
N ALA A 18 -2.37 1.81 5.44
CA ALA A 18 -1.88 3.07 5.99
C ALA A 18 -0.72 3.65 5.16
N ALA A 19 0.19 2.79 4.66
CA ALA A 19 1.27 3.19 3.77
C ALA A 19 0.73 3.71 2.44
N ALA A 20 -0.26 3.03 1.83
CA ALA A 20 -0.91 3.49 0.60
C ALA A 20 -1.56 4.86 0.80
N ARG A 21 -2.23 5.09 1.94
CA ARG A 21 -2.80 6.39 2.30
C ARG A 21 -1.73 7.48 2.39
N ALA A 22 -0.63 7.21 3.10
CA ALA A 22 0.47 8.15 3.21
C ALA A 22 1.09 8.48 1.84
N MET A 23 1.29 7.47 0.99
CA MET A 23 1.78 7.65 -0.38
C MET A 23 0.89 8.60 -1.19
N LYS A 24 -0.43 8.38 -1.18
CA LYS A 24 -1.37 9.20 -1.94
C LYS A 24 -1.36 10.65 -1.49
N THR A 25 -1.34 10.90 -0.18
CA THR A 25 -1.21 12.26 0.38
C THR A 25 0.07 12.97 -0.08
N MET A 26 1.16 12.21 -0.26
CA MET A 26 2.45 12.75 -0.70
C MET A 26 2.63 12.78 -2.23
N GLY A 27 1.61 12.37 -3.00
CA GLY A 27 1.67 12.36 -4.46
C GLY A 27 2.42 11.17 -5.07
N PHE A 28 2.62 10.09 -4.31
CA PHE A 28 3.22 8.84 -4.81
C PHE A 28 2.14 7.79 -5.13
N SER A 29 2.41 6.93 -6.11
CA SER A 29 1.43 5.94 -6.59
C SER A 29 2.00 4.55 -6.90
N ASP A 30 3.33 4.36 -6.88
CA ASP A 30 3.97 3.09 -7.25
C ASP A 30 4.42 2.33 -6.01
N MET A 31 3.58 1.43 -5.51
CA MET A 31 3.88 0.54 -4.38
C MET A 31 4.34 -0.83 -4.89
N ARG A 32 5.31 -1.45 -4.22
CA ARG A 32 5.73 -2.83 -4.47
C ARG A 32 5.76 -3.61 -3.16
N ILE A 33 5.24 -4.82 -3.19
CA ILE A 33 5.27 -5.74 -2.05
C ILE A 33 6.25 -6.86 -2.35
N VAL A 34 7.10 -7.20 -1.38
CA VAL A 34 8.01 -8.34 -1.45
C VAL A 34 7.69 -9.26 -0.29
N ASP A 35 7.56 -10.55 -0.56
CA ASP A 35 7.42 -11.59 0.48
C ASP A 35 6.22 -11.37 1.43
N SER A 36 5.07 -10.95 0.87
CA SER A 36 3.82 -10.82 1.61
C SER A 36 2.61 -10.69 0.68
N GLU A 37 1.46 -11.19 1.13
CA GLU A 37 0.16 -11.00 0.50
C GLU A 37 -0.76 -10.08 1.33
N ALA A 38 -0.21 -9.38 2.33
CA ALA A 38 -0.99 -8.55 3.24
C ALA A 38 -1.81 -7.45 2.53
N HIS A 39 -1.34 -6.97 1.37
CA HIS A 39 -2.05 -6.00 0.53
C HIS A 39 -3.36 -6.54 -0.08
N LEU A 40 -3.49 -7.86 -0.24
CA LEU A 40 -4.68 -8.52 -0.78
C LEU A 40 -5.78 -8.74 0.27
N GLN A 41 -5.44 -8.58 1.55
CA GLN A 41 -6.41 -8.80 2.63
C GLN A 41 -7.38 -7.61 2.75
N PRO A 42 -8.67 -7.84 3.10
CA PRO A 42 -9.67 -6.78 3.20
C PRO A 42 -9.26 -5.61 4.12
N ALA A 43 -8.53 -5.90 5.19
CA ALA A 43 -8.07 -4.91 6.16
C ALA A 43 -7.14 -3.84 5.54
N ALA A 44 -6.34 -4.19 4.53
CA ALA A 44 -5.53 -3.20 3.80
C ALA A 44 -6.44 -2.18 3.10
N ARG A 45 -7.52 -2.64 2.45
CA ARG A 45 -8.46 -1.76 1.75
C ARG A 45 -9.27 -0.89 2.71
N TRP A 46 -9.65 -1.41 3.89
CA TRP A 46 -10.34 -0.61 4.91
C TRP A 46 -9.51 0.58 5.38
N VAL A 47 -8.21 0.39 5.58
CA VAL A 47 -7.31 1.45 6.09
C VAL A 47 -6.79 2.37 4.99
N ALA A 48 -6.76 1.91 3.73
CA ALA A 48 -6.31 2.72 2.59
C ALA A 48 -7.15 3.98 2.33
N HIS A 49 -8.41 4.02 2.79
CA HIS A 49 -9.30 5.19 2.79
C HIS A 49 -9.17 6.09 1.53
N GLY A 50 -9.72 5.62 0.40
CA GLY A 50 -9.64 6.35 -0.87
C GLY A 50 -8.33 6.18 -1.64
N SER A 51 -7.38 5.40 -1.10
CA SER A 51 -6.09 5.07 -1.73
C SER A 51 -6.00 3.61 -2.19
N GLY A 52 -7.15 2.98 -2.46
CA GLY A 52 -7.21 1.58 -2.90
C GLY A 52 -6.58 1.35 -4.27
N ASP A 53 -6.56 2.36 -5.12
CA ASP A 53 -5.88 2.39 -6.43
C ASP A 53 -4.37 2.12 -6.33
N ILE A 54 -3.73 2.44 -5.20
CA ILE A 54 -2.31 2.13 -4.97
C ILE A 54 -2.10 0.65 -4.61
N LEU A 55 -3.11 0.00 -4.03
CA LEU A 55 -3.07 -1.44 -3.73
C LEU A 55 -3.36 -2.31 -4.97
N ASP A 56 -4.09 -1.74 -5.94
CA ASP A 56 -4.58 -2.46 -7.13
C ASP A 56 -3.64 -2.34 -8.36
N ASN A 57 -2.55 -1.55 -8.26
CA ASN A 57 -1.58 -1.25 -9.33
C ASN A 57 -0.35 -2.17 -9.34
#